data_AF-A0A9J9GDF5-F1
#
_entry.id   AF-A0A9J9GDF5-F1
#
_cell.length_a   1.000
_cell.length_b   1.000
_cell.length_c   1.000
_cell.angle_alpha   90.00
_cell.angle_beta   90.00
_cell.angle_gamma   90.00
#
_symmetry.space_group_name_H-M   'P 1'
#
loop_
_entity.id
_entity.type
_entity.pdbx_description
1 polymer ?
#
loop_
_entity_poly.entity_id
_entity_poly.type
_entity_poly.pdbx_seq_one_letter_code
_entity_poly.pdbx_strand_id
1 'polypeptide(L)'
;MFGIFPEDKQVDIEGAILAPASIVIGDFRESMNIPLTYWNINDYKKSWLKSLEEGLTKKNHAALAVSMYEPELANFVFVWVLYFKAEIVHVQNSIIFLEEHKKFSPEKINEFIDERTTHDEDGMKISEWSTDLDSVLDFYNSLKI
;
A
#
# COMPACT_ATOMS: atom_id res chain seq x y z
N MET A 1 -14.33 5.86 -5.81
CA MET A 1 -13.05 6.60 -5.60
C MET A 1 -12.10 5.69 -4.85
N PHE A 2 -10.84 5.70 -5.27
CA PHE A 2 -9.75 5.02 -4.60
C PHE A 2 -8.56 5.98 -4.43
N GLY A 3 -7.79 5.84 -3.36
CA GLY A 3 -6.50 6.52 -3.24
C GLY A 3 -6.00 6.66 -1.82
N ILE A 4 -4.73 7.07 -1.68
CA ILE A 4 -4.08 7.43 -0.42
C ILE A 4 -3.76 8.93 -0.47
N PHE A 5 -4.21 9.66 0.54
CA PHE A 5 -4.18 11.12 0.59
C PHE A 5 -3.43 11.59 1.84
N PRO A 6 -2.10 11.79 1.76
CA PRO A 6 -1.34 12.46 2.80
C PRO A 6 -1.76 13.93 2.93
N GLU A 7 -1.85 14.42 4.16
CA GLU A 7 -2.05 15.84 4.45
C GLU A 7 -0.72 16.61 4.35
N ASP A 8 -0.79 17.91 4.06
CA ASP A 8 0.41 18.77 3.95
C ASP A 8 1.12 19.01 5.29
N LYS A 9 0.43 18.73 6.41
CA LYS A 9 0.99 18.91 7.75
C LYS A 9 1.80 17.69 8.17
N GLN A 10 2.88 17.92 8.90
CA GLN A 10 3.64 16.88 9.57
C GLN A 10 3.39 16.94 11.07
N VAL A 11 3.40 15.78 11.72
CA VAL A 11 3.29 15.65 13.17
C VAL A 11 4.52 14.92 13.70
N ASP A 12 5.02 15.39 14.84
CA ASP A 12 6.04 14.69 15.61
C ASP A 12 5.33 13.83 16.66
N ILE A 13 5.52 12.52 16.59
CA ILE A 13 5.06 11.58 17.60
C ILE A 13 6.28 10.82 18.09
N GLU A 14 6.64 11.05 19.35
CA GLU A 14 7.77 10.39 20.03
C GLU A 14 9.11 10.52 19.28
N GLY A 15 9.34 11.64 18.59
CA GLY A 15 10.56 11.92 17.82
C GLY A 15 10.51 11.38 16.39
N ALA A 16 9.41 10.74 15.97
CA ALA A 16 9.19 10.33 14.60
C ALA A 16 8.33 11.36 13.85
N ILE A 17 8.84 11.83 12.71
CA ILE A 17 8.10 12.71 11.81
C ILE A 17 7.16 11.86 10.96
N LEU A 18 5.87 12.17 11.02
CA LEU A 18 4.80 11.45 10.34
C LEU A 18 3.93 12.42 9.52
N ALA A 19 3.43 11.95 8.39
CA ALA A 19 2.35 12.60 7.65
C ALA A 19 1.02 11.92 7.98
N PRO A 20 0.06 12.62 8.62
CA PRO A 20 -1.32 12.16 8.69
C PRO A 20 -1.85 11.93 7.27
N ALA A 21 -2.56 10.84 7.06
CA ALA A 21 -3.11 10.48 5.76
C ALA A 21 -4.44 9.76 5.91
N SER A 22 -5.18 9.62 4.80
CA SER A 22 -6.33 8.73 4.71
C SER A 22 -6.25 7.85 3.47
N ILE A 23 -6.66 6.60 3.59
CA ILE A 23 -7.01 5.76 2.44
C ILE A 23 -8.53 5.83 2.24
N VAL A 24 -8.95 5.89 0.98
CA VAL A 24 -10.35 5.83 0.56
C VAL A 24 -10.54 4.65 -0.37
N ILE A 25 -11.54 3.80 -0.11
CA ILE A 25 -11.90 2.63 -0.91
C ILE A 25 -13.42 2.61 -1.04
N GLY A 26 -13.96 3.20 -2.10
CA GLY A 26 -15.41 3.40 -2.22
C GLY A 26 -15.94 4.27 -1.08
N ASP A 27 -16.86 3.73 -0.29
CA ASP A 27 -17.44 4.40 0.89
C ASP A 27 -16.59 4.22 2.16
N PHE A 28 -15.59 3.35 2.13
CA PHE A 28 -14.71 3.12 3.26
C PHE A 28 -13.60 4.18 3.31
N ARG A 29 -13.30 4.65 4.52
CA ARG A 29 -12.19 5.56 4.80
C ARG A 29 -11.51 5.18 6.11
N GLU A 30 -10.19 5.14 6.10
CA GLU A 30 -9.37 4.91 7.28
C GLU A 30 -8.25 5.95 7.38
N SER A 31 -8.01 6.45 8.60
CA SER A 31 -6.91 7.37 8.88
C SER A 31 -5.65 6.61 9.26
N MET A 32 -4.50 7.09 8.81
CA MET A 32 -3.20 6.50 9.10
C MET A 32 -2.14 7.59 9.27
N ASN A 33 -0.97 7.21 9.78
CA ASN A 33 0.20 8.07 9.85
C ASN A 33 1.35 7.44 9.07
N ILE A 34 1.78 8.11 8.00
CA ILE A 34 2.85 7.64 7.13
C ILE A 34 4.20 8.16 7.67
N PRO A 35 5.14 7.28 8.06
CA PRO A 35 6.44 7.71 8.55
C PRO A 35 7.28 8.33 7.45
N LEU A 36 7.92 9.46 7.79
CA LEU A 36 8.76 10.24 6.88
C LEU A 36 10.26 10.16 7.20
N THR A 37 10.66 9.22 8.05
CA THR A 37 12.05 9.10 8.53
C THR A 37 13.01 8.53 7.49
N TYR A 38 12.50 7.75 6.52
CA TYR A 38 13.28 7.18 5.42
C TYR A 38 12.81 7.68 4.05
N TRP A 39 11.51 7.54 3.77
CA TRP A 39 10.89 8.07 2.56
C TRP A 39 10.17 9.38 2.82
N ASN A 40 10.30 10.34 1.90
CA ASN A 40 9.36 11.46 1.85
C ASN A 40 8.09 11.05 1.06
N ILE A 41 7.07 11.91 1.07
CA ILE A 41 5.80 11.63 0.37
C ILE A 41 5.97 11.39 -1.14
N ASN A 42 6.94 12.03 -1.79
CA ASN A 42 7.19 11.79 -3.21
C ASN A 42 7.80 10.41 -3.46
N ASP A 43 8.60 9.87 -2.53
CA ASP A 43 9.13 8.52 -2.64
C ASP A 43 8.00 7.48 -2.51
N TYR A 44 7.07 7.67 -1.57
CA TYR A 44 5.85 6.86 -1.48
C TYR A 44 5.04 6.91 -2.78
N LYS A 45 4.77 8.11 -3.30
CA LYS A 45 4.01 8.28 -4.56
C LYS A 45 4.69 7.59 -5.74
N LYS A 46 6.02 7.66 -5.85
CA LYS A 46 6.78 6.95 -6.89
C LYS A 46 6.69 5.44 -6.73
N SER A 47 6.81 4.94 -5.50
CA SER A 47 6.65 3.51 -5.19
C SER A 47 5.25 3.02 -5.57
N TRP A 48 4.20 3.76 -5.19
CA TRP A 48 2.82 3.45 -5.54
C TRP A 48 2.59 3.47 -7.04
N LEU A 49 3.10 4.48 -7.74
CA LEU A 49 2.97 4.61 -9.19
C LEU A 49 3.56 3.38 -9.90
N LYS A 50 4.79 3.00 -9.53
CA LYS A 50 5.48 1.85 -10.09
C LYS A 50 4.77 0.54 -9.76
N SER A 51 4.35 0.36 -8.51
CA SER A 51 3.64 -0.84 -8.07
C SER A 51 2.31 -1.02 -8.82
N LEU A 52 1.53 0.07 -8.97
CA LEU A 52 0.27 0.08 -9.73
C LEU A 52 0.52 -0.21 -11.21
N GLU A 53 1.53 0.41 -11.83
CA GLU A 53 1.87 0.17 -13.23
C GLU A 53 2.16 -1.30 -13.51
N GLU A 54 2.99 -1.93 -12.67
CA GLU A 54 3.31 -3.34 -12.77
C GLU A 54 2.08 -4.23 -12.58
N GLY A 55 1.28 -3.95 -11.53
CA GLY A 55 0.11 -4.73 -11.17
C GLY A 55 -1.01 -4.66 -12.21
N LEU A 56 -1.27 -3.47 -12.76
CA LEU A 56 -2.23 -3.24 -13.84
C LEU A 56 -1.78 -3.93 -15.14
N THR A 57 -0.49 -3.86 -15.46
CA THR A 57 0.08 -4.49 -16.66
C THR A 57 -0.02 -6.02 -16.58
N LYS A 58 0.32 -6.60 -15.44
CA LYS A 58 0.28 -8.06 -15.21
C LYS A 58 -1.12 -8.57 -14.88
N LYS A 59 -2.05 -7.69 -14.54
CA LYS A 59 -3.41 -8.00 -14.06
C LYS A 59 -3.41 -8.95 -12.85
N ASN A 60 -2.49 -8.74 -11.92
CA ASN A 60 -2.36 -9.52 -10.69
C ASN A 60 -2.65 -8.66 -9.46
N HIS A 61 -1.64 -7.97 -8.93
CA HIS A 61 -1.73 -7.20 -7.71
C HIS A 61 -0.73 -6.06 -7.65
N ALA A 62 -1.02 -5.07 -6.81
CA ALA A 62 -0.15 -3.96 -6.48
C ALA A 62 -0.12 -3.73 -4.97
N ALA A 63 1.06 -3.64 -4.35
CA ALA A 63 1.25 -3.28 -2.95
C ALA A 63 1.63 -1.80 -2.78
N LEU A 64 0.78 -1.07 -2.07
CA LEU A 64 1.01 0.33 -1.71
C LEU A 64 1.53 0.40 -0.28
N ALA A 65 2.83 0.57 -0.11
CA ALA A 65 3.44 0.76 1.20
C ALA A 65 2.93 2.06 1.86
N VAL A 66 2.48 1.96 3.11
CA VAL A 66 2.10 3.11 3.94
C VAL A 66 3.00 3.26 5.17
N SER A 67 4.01 2.40 5.27
CA SER A 67 5.20 2.62 6.09
C SER A 67 6.45 2.21 5.32
N MET A 68 7.57 2.87 5.57
CA MET A 68 8.87 2.46 5.10
C MET A 68 9.96 3.03 6.00
N TYR A 69 10.97 2.22 6.23
CA TYR A 69 12.17 2.56 7.00
C TYR A 69 13.39 1.98 6.29
N GLU A 70 14.58 2.15 6.86
CA GLU A 70 15.78 1.48 6.37
C GLU A 70 15.53 -0.04 6.32
N PRO A 71 15.55 -0.68 5.12
CA PRO A 71 15.18 -2.09 4.97
C PRO A 71 15.97 -3.07 5.84
N GLU A 72 17.23 -2.75 6.14
CA GLU A 72 18.09 -3.59 6.98
C GLU A 72 17.78 -3.50 8.48
N LEU A 73 17.01 -2.48 8.90
CA LEU A 73 16.66 -2.21 10.29
C LEU A 73 15.18 -2.42 10.61
N ALA A 74 14.33 -2.51 9.58
CA ALA A 74 12.89 -2.70 9.73
C ALA A 74 12.53 -4.16 9.98
N ASN A 75 11.58 -4.38 10.90
CA ASN A 75 11.00 -5.71 11.12
C ASN A 75 9.85 -6.00 10.13
N PHE A 76 9.07 -4.99 9.78
CA PHE A 76 7.91 -5.15 8.92
C PHE A 76 7.52 -3.85 8.20
N VAL A 77 6.72 -3.99 7.15
CA VAL A 77 6.15 -2.90 6.35
C VAL A 77 4.63 -3.07 6.26
N PHE A 78 3.87 -2.01 6.54
CA PHE A 78 2.43 -1.99 6.32
C PHE A 78 2.13 -1.65 4.87
N VAL A 79 1.26 -2.44 4.24
CA VAL A 79 0.85 -2.25 2.86
C VAL A 79 -0.67 -2.33 2.71
N TRP A 80 -1.17 -1.62 1.71
CA TRP A 80 -2.49 -1.88 1.14
C TRP A 80 -2.31 -2.61 -0.19
N VAL A 81 -2.83 -3.82 -0.28
CA VAL A 81 -2.70 -4.68 -1.46
C VAL A 81 -3.96 -4.62 -2.29
N LEU A 82 -3.81 -4.30 -3.56
CA LEU A 82 -4.88 -4.31 -4.55
C LEU A 82 -4.74 -5.57 -5.39
N TYR A 83 -5.80 -6.36 -5.49
CA TYR A 83 -5.89 -7.54 -6.34
C TYR A 83 -6.86 -7.28 -7.48
N PHE A 84 -6.36 -7.31 -8.71
CA PHE A 84 -7.11 -6.97 -9.91
C PHE A 84 -7.89 -8.19 -10.43
N LYS A 85 -9.23 -8.09 -10.47
CA LYS A 85 -10.09 -9.16 -10.98
C LYS A 85 -11.16 -8.58 -11.91
N ALA A 86 -10.83 -8.54 -13.20
CA ALA A 86 -11.64 -7.86 -14.22
C ALA A 86 -11.91 -6.40 -13.80
N GLU A 87 -13.18 -6.01 -13.67
CA GLU A 87 -13.58 -4.63 -13.33
C GLU A 87 -13.62 -4.35 -11.81
N ILE A 88 -13.40 -5.38 -10.98
CA ILE A 88 -13.41 -5.27 -9.52
C ILE A 88 -11.99 -5.40 -8.99
N VAL A 89 -11.62 -4.49 -8.09
CA VAL A 89 -10.35 -4.53 -7.37
C VAL A 89 -10.64 -4.83 -5.91
N HIS A 90 -10.12 -5.95 -5.42
CA HIS A 90 -10.18 -6.31 -4.01
C HIS A 90 -9.01 -5.68 -3.27
N VAL A 91 -9.26 -5.08 -2.12
CA VAL A 91 -8.24 -4.34 -1.37
C VAL A 91 -8.12 -4.92 0.03
N GLN A 92 -6.92 -5.30 0.44
CA GLN A 92 -6.63 -5.84 1.77
C GLN A 92 -5.54 -5.02 2.45
N ASN A 93 -5.63 -4.87 3.77
CA ASN A 93 -4.52 -4.38 4.58
C ASN A 93 -3.64 -5.57 4.98
N SER A 94 -2.33 -5.47 4.75
CA SER A 94 -1.39 -6.55 5.01
C SER A 94 -0.08 -6.03 5.61
N ILE A 95 0.66 -6.95 6.22
CA ILE A 95 1.97 -6.70 6.84
C ILE A 95 2.98 -7.60 6.12
N ILE A 96 4.03 -7.01 5.57
CA ILE A 96 5.18 -7.74 5.05
C ILE A 96 6.19 -7.87 6.19
N PHE A 97 6.43 -9.09 6.68
CA PHE A 97 7.46 -9.36 7.68
C PHE A 97 8.83 -9.51 7.00
N LEU A 98 9.74 -8.56 7.25
CA LEU A 98 11.01 -8.51 6.51
C LEU A 98 12.00 -9.62 6.91
N GLU A 99 11.85 -10.18 8.10
CA GLU A 99 12.66 -11.31 8.56
C GLU A 99 12.48 -12.57 7.70
N GLU A 100 11.31 -12.72 7.07
CA GLU A 100 10.99 -13.79 6.13
C GLU A 100 11.61 -13.54 4.74
N HIS A 101 12.16 -12.34 4.52
CA HIS A 101 12.62 -11.85 3.23
C HIS A 101 14.04 -11.25 3.31
N LYS A 102 15.06 -12.10 3.39
CA LYS A 102 16.49 -11.73 3.48
C LYS A 102 17.03 -10.76 2.43
N LYS A 103 16.28 -10.49 1.36
CA LYS A 103 16.64 -9.56 0.27
C LYS A 103 15.47 -8.64 -0.07
N PHE A 104 14.72 -8.21 0.94
CA PHE A 104 13.64 -7.24 0.75
C PHE A 104 14.15 -6.01 0.00
N SER A 105 13.39 -5.59 -0.99
CA SER A 105 13.66 -4.38 -1.76
C SER A 105 12.34 -3.66 -2.00
N PRO A 106 12.20 -2.40 -1.54
CA PRO A 106 10.99 -1.62 -1.76
C PRO A 106 10.64 -1.46 -3.25
N GLU A 107 11.66 -1.48 -4.11
CA GLU A 107 11.54 -1.39 -5.56
C GLU A 107 10.89 -2.60 -6.22
N LYS A 108 10.77 -3.70 -5.47
CA LYS A 108 10.20 -4.98 -5.90
C LYS A 108 9.08 -5.42 -4.96
N ILE A 109 8.41 -4.48 -4.30
CA ILE A 109 7.44 -4.77 -3.23
C ILE A 109 6.36 -5.77 -3.65
N ASN A 110 5.94 -5.75 -4.92
CA ASN A 110 4.97 -6.69 -5.48
C ASN A 110 5.44 -8.16 -5.49
N GLU A 111 6.76 -8.43 -5.48
CA GLU A 111 7.33 -9.79 -5.41
C GLU A 111 7.18 -10.41 -4.02
N PHE A 112 6.87 -9.61 -2.98
CA PHE A 112 6.72 -10.03 -1.59
C PHE A 112 5.25 -10.13 -1.15
N ILE A 113 4.35 -10.25 -2.12
CA ILE A 113 2.91 -10.34 -1.89
C ILE A 113 2.40 -11.64 -2.50
N ASP A 114 1.74 -12.43 -1.66
CA ASP A 114 1.10 -13.67 -2.06
C ASP A 114 -0.21 -13.44 -2.82
N GLU A 115 -0.67 -14.50 -3.49
CA GLU A 115 -1.98 -14.53 -4.13
C GLU A 115 -3.11 -14.26 -3.12
N ARG A 116 -4.20 -13.66 -3.60
CA ARG A 116 -5.35 -13.31 -2.77
C ARG A 116 -5.98 -14.53 -2.12
N THR A 117 -5.95 -14.57 -0.79
CA THR A 117 -6.80 -15.43 0.03
C THR A 117 -7.90 -14.60 0.69
N THR A 118 -8.93 -15.25 1.23
CA THR A 118 -10.04 -14.56 1.94
C THR A 118 -10.14 -14.96 3.40
N HIS A 119 -9.40 -15.99 3.78
CA HIS A 119 -9.29 -16.52 5.12
C HIS A 119 -7.81 -16.82 5.37
N ASP A 120 -7.36 -16.61 6.61
CA ASP A 120 -6.01 -16.97 7.04
C ASP A 120 -5.90 -18.47 7.34
N GLU A 121 -4.73 -18.88 7.82
CA GLU A 121 -4.39 -20.27 8.16
C GLU A 121 -5.25 -20.86 9.30
N ASP A 122 -5.83 -20.00 10.15
CA ASP A 122 -6.77 -20.38 11.21
C ASP A 122 -8.24 -20.40 10.72
N GLY A 123 -8.47 -20.06 9.45
CA GLY A 123 -9.80 -19.97 8.84
C GLY A 123 -10.57 -18.70 9.22
N MET A 124 -9.90 -17.69 9.78
CA MET A 124 -10.51 -16.41 10.11
C MET A 124 -10.56 -15.52 8.86
N LYS A 125 -11.67 -14.80 8.70
CA LYS A 125 -11.88 -13.94 7.52
C LYS A 125 -10.91 -12.76 7.53
N ILE A 126 -10.21 -12.55 6.41
CA ILE A 126 -9.34 -11.40 6.19
C ILE A 126 -10.18 -10.15 5.93
N SER A 127 -9.80 -9.03 6.55
CA SER A 127 -10.38 -7.71 6.27
C SER A 127 -10.15 -7.33 4.81
N GLU A 128 -11.24 -7.17 4.07
CA GLU A 128 -11.20 -6.88 2.65
C GLU A 128 -12.30 -5.89 2.26
N TRP A 129 -11.93 -4.97 1.39
CA TRP A 129 -12.81 -4.01 0.74
C TRP A 129 -12.76 -4.18 -0.77
N SER A 130 -13.62 -3.48 -1.49
CA SER A 130 -13.61 -3.52 -2.95
C SER A 130 -13.93 -2.16 -3.54
N THR A 131 -13.36 -1.88 -4.70
CA THR A 131 -13.62 -0.71 -5.52
C THR A 131 -13.63 -1.12 -6.99
N ASP A 132 -14.16 -0.27 -7.86
CA ASP A 132 -14.07 -0.44 -9.31
C ASP A 132 -12.65 -0.14 -9.84
N LEU A 133 -12.31 -0.76 -10.98
CA LEU A 133 -11.03 -0.56 -11.66
C LEU A 133 -10.80 0.89 -12.10
N ASP A 134 -11.85 1.57 -12.56
CA ASP A 134 -11.77 2.96 -13.03
C ASP A 134 -11.29 3.90 -11.92
N SER A 135 -11.80 3.75 -10.69
CA SER A 135 -11.35 4.48 -9.50
C SER A 135 -9.86 4.29 -9.23
N VAL A 136 -9.32 3.10 -9.48
CA VAL A 136 -7.88 2.82 -9.31
C VAL A 136 -7.06 3.44 -10.45
N LEU A 137 -7.57 3.39 -11.68
CA LEU A 137 -6.94 4.03 -12.84
C LEU A 137 -6.88 5.55 -12.68
N ASP A 138 -7.92 6.18 -12.14
CA ASP A 138 -7.94 7.60 -11.82
C ASP A 138 -6.83 7.97 -10.83
N PHE A 139 -6.68 7.19 -9.75
CA PHE A 139 -5.60 7.38 -8.78
C PHE A 139 -4.23 7.19 -9.42
N TYR A 140 -4.03 6.09 -10.17
CA TYR A 140 -2.79 5.81 -10.89
C TYR A 140 -2.40 6.97 -11.83
N ASN A 141 -3.36 7.52 -12.58
CA ASN A 141 -3.11 8.66 -13.46
C ASN A 141 -2.80 9.95 -12.69
N SER A 142 -3.42 10.17 -11.52
CA SER A 142 -3.13 11.31 -10.66
C SER A 142 -1.69 11.32 -10.10
N LEU A 143 -1.06 10.14 -9.98
CA LEU A 143 0.32 9.99 -9.50
C LEU A 143 1.38 10.30 -10.56
N LYS A 144 0.99 10.42 -11.84
CA LYS A 144 1.92 10.72 -12.94
C LYS A 144 2.24 12.21 -13.10
N ILE A 145 1.53 13.07 -12.36
CA ILE A 145 1.53 14.53 -12.49
C ILE A 145 2.64 15.15 -11.64
#